data_AF-A0A6I6EBT8-F1
#
_entry.id   AF-A0A6I6EBT8-F1
#
_cell.length_a   1.000
_cell.length_b   1.000
_cell.length_c   1.000
_cell.angle_alpha   90.00
_cell.angle_beta   90.00
_cell.angle_gamma   90.00
#
_symmetry.space_group_name_H-M   'P 1'
#
loop_
_entity.id
_entity.type
_entity.pdbx_description
1 polymer ?
#
loop_
_entity_poly.entity_id
_entity_poly.type
_entity_poly.pdbx_seq_one_letter_code
_entity_poly.pdbx_strand_id
1 'polypeptide(L)'
;MTTENRRLLIAIDAEIREINRQTINPLFKELKLADLTPVIEMVAKARANYLRTLYDIAHQAPDGQPSESDIKRLTGLRLVYEELVKGSQALETAIEREYLDVSR
;
A
#
# COMPACT_ATOMS: atom_id res chain seq x y z
N MET A 1 -15.45 8.46 29.53
CA MET A 1 -14.48 7.33 29.58
C MET A 1 -13.87 7.26 30.97
N THR A 2 -13.94 6.09 31.63
CA THR A 2 -13.32 5.85 32.94
C THR A 2 -11.80 5.67 32.79
N THR A 3 -11.04 5.87 33.87
CA THR A 3 -9.59 5.60 33.89
C THR A 3 -9.28 4.13 33.64
N GLU A 4 -10.15 3.22 34.06
CA GLU A 4 -10.01 1.79 33.83
C GLU A 4 -10.11 1.44 32.34
N ASN A 5 -11.09 2.01 31.62
CA ASN A 5 -11.22 1.79 30.17
C ASN A 5 -9.97 2.27 29.41
N ARG A 6 -9.33 3.36 29.84
CA ARG A 6 -8.07 3.84 29.22
C ARG A 6 -6.92 2.86 29.43
N ARG A 7 -6.80 2.29 30.63
CA ARG A 7 -5.76 1.29 30.94
C ARG A 7 -5.94 0.02 30.10
N LEU A 8 -7.19 -0.42 29.96
CA LEU A 8 -7.52 -1.58 29.14
C LEU A 8 -7.13 -1.36 27.66
N LEU A 9 -7.43 -0.18 27.11
CA LEU A 9 -7.05 0.16 25.73
C LEU A 9 -5.53 0.16 25.53
N ILE A 10 -4.77 0.70 26.48
CA ILE A 10 -3.28 0.67 26.43
C ILE A 10 -2.77 -0.77 26.45
N ALA A 11 -3.34 -1.64 27.28
CA ALA A 11 -2.96 -3.05 27.34
C ALA A 11 -3.26 -3.78 26.01
N ILE A 12 -4.41 -3.49 25.40
CA ILE A 12 -4.79 -4.03 24.09
C ILE A 12 -3.80 -3.58 23.01
N ASP A 13 -3.43 -2.29 22.98
CA ASP A 13 -2.48 -1.77 21.99
C ASP A 13 -1.09 -2.44 22.12
N ALA A 14 -0.65 -2.72 23.35
CA ALA A 14 0.60 -3.43 23.60
C ALA A 14 0.54 -4.89 23.10
N GLU A 15 -0.54 -5.60 23.39
CA GLU A 15 -0.77 -6.99 22.91
C GLU A 15 -0.85 -7.05 21.38
N ILE A 16 -1.56 -6.11 20.75
CA ILE A 16 -1.64 -6.01 19.28
C ILE A 16 -0.25 -5.87 18.68
N ARG A 17 0.58 -4.99 19.24
CA ARG A 17 1.95 -4.78 18.76
C ARG A 17 2.80 -6.03 18.90
N GLU A 18 2.76 -6.70 20.05
CA GLU A 18 3.54 -7.91 20.30
C GLU A 18 3.13 -9.05 19.37
N ILE A 19 1.83 -9.32 19.25
CA ILE A 19 1.30 -10.37 18.37
C ILE A 19 1.67 -10.08 16.91
N ASN A 20 1.51 -8.84 16.45
CA ASN A 20 1.88 -8.47 15.09
C ASN A 20 3.37 -8.66 14.84
N ARG A 21 4.23 -8.24 15.76
CA ARG A 21 5.68 -8.42 15.62
C ARG A 21 6.08 -9.91 15.60
N GLN A 22 5.55 -10.72 16.50
CA GLN A 22 5.82 -12.16 16.57
C GLN A 22 5.31 -12.91 15.32
N THR A 23 4.24 -12.41 14.69
CA THR A 23 3.64 -13.05 13.52
C THR A 23 4.29 -12.58 12.21
N ILE A 24 4.52 -11.28 12.06
CA ILE A 24 4.91 -10.66 10.79
C ILE A 24 6.44 -10.70 10.63
N ASN A 25 7.22 -10.28 11.63
CA ASN A 25 8.67 -10.12 11.51
C ASN A 25 9.39 -11.40 11.04
N PRO A 26 9.07 -12.61 11.54
CA PRO A 26 9.75 -13.84 11.11
C PRO A 26 9.52 -14.20 9.62
N LEU A 27 8.50 -13.64 8.98
CA LEU A 27 8.23 -13.86 7.55
C LEU A 27 9.22 -13.12 6.65
N PHE A 28 9.94 -12.13 7.18
CA PHE A 28 10.89 -11.29 6.45
C PHE A 28 12.28 -11.50 7.05
N LYS A 29 13.04 -12.43 6.48
CA LYS A 29 14.42 -12.69 6.93
C LYS A 29 15.31 -11.49 6.64
N GLU A 30 15.77 -10.80 7.68
CA GLU A 30 16.75 -9.71 7.61
C GLU A 30 16.40 -8.65 6.55
N LEU A 31 15.22 -8.02 6.70
CA LEU A 31 14.75 -7.00 5.77
C LEU A 31 15.67 -5.77 5.79
N LYS A 32 16.22 -5.41 4.63
CA LYS A 32 16.96 -4.17 4.42
C LYS A 32 16.11 -3.15 3.71
N LEU A 33 16.43 -1.87 3.87
CA LEU A 33 15.78 -0.80 3.12
C LEU A 33 15.86 -1.03 1.60
N ALA A 34 16.98 -1.55 1.10
CA ALA A 34 17.15 -1.88 -0.32
C ALA A 34 16.19 -2.99 -0.80
N ASP A 35 15.74 -3.88 0.07
CA ASP A 35 14.80 -4.94 -0.27
C ASP A 35 13.37 -4.41 -0.47
N LEU A 36 13.11 -3.15 -0.08
CA LEU A 36 11.83 -2.47 -0.32
C LEU A 36 11.75 -1.86 -1.73
N THR A 37 12.89 -1.69 -2.42
CA THR A 37 12.94 -1.08 -3.76
C THR A 37 12.00 -1.75 -4.76
N PRO A 38 11.89 -3.10 -4.85
CA PRO A 38 10.96 -3.74 -5.77
C PRO A 38 9.49 -3.33 -5.54
N VAL A 39 9.07 -3.16 -4.28
CA VAL A 39 7.70 -2.72 -3.95
C VAL A 39 7.47 -1.29 -4.43
N ILE A 40 8.41 -0.40 -4.15
CA ILE A 40 8.36 1.01 -4.57
C ILE A 40 8.32 1.11 -6.10
N GLU A 41 9.14 0.32 -6.79
CA GLU A 41 9.14 0.26 -8.25
C GLU A 41 7.81 -0.25 -8.83
N MET A 42 7.20 -1.26 -8.23
CA MET A 42 5.88 -1.75 -8.67
C MET A 42 4.83 -0.66 -8.61
N VAL A 43 4.76 0.08 -7.49
CA VAL A 43 3.83 1.21 -7.33
C VAL A 43 4.11 2.29 -8.37
N ALA A 44 5.38 2.66 -8.58
CA ALA A 44 5.77 3.68 -9.54
C ALA A 44 5.40 3.29 -10.98
N LYS A 45 5.68 2.04 -11.38
CA LYS A 45 5.35 1.51 -12.71
C LYS A 45 3.84 1.44 -12.94
N ALA A 46 3.06 0.97 -11.95
CA ALA A 46 1.60 0.95 -12.04
C ALA A 46 1.00 2.36 -12.15
N ARG A 47 1.51 3.31 -11.37
CA ARG A 47 1.14 4.72 -11.45
C ARG A 47 1.42 5.30 -12.84
N ALA A 48 2.61 5.05 -13.38
CA ALA A 48 2.98 5.51 -14.72
C ALA A 48 2.03 4.97 -15.79
N ASN A 49 1.71 3.68 -15.75
CA ASN A 49 0.79 3.05 -16.71
C ASN A 49 -0.63 3.62 -16.64
N TYR A 50 -1.15 3.82 -15.43
CA TYR A 50 -2.47 4.44 -15.22
C TYR A 50 -2.51 5.86 -15.79
N LEU A 51 -1.55 6.71 -15.41
CA LEU A 51 -1.49 8.10 -15.85
C LEU A 51 -1.27 8.23 -17.36
N ARG A 52 -0.37 7.42 -17.94
CA ARG A 52 -0.15 7.41 -19.39
C ARG A 52 -1.40 7.01 -20.14
N THR A 53 -2.09 5.95 -19.69
CA THR A 53 -3.32 5.49 -20.33
C THR A 53 -4.42 6.53 -20.25
N LEU A 54 -4.61 7.19 -19.09
CA LEU A 54 -5.56 8.30 -18.97
C LEU A 54 -5.25 9.43 -19.96
N TYR A 55 -3.99 9.82 -20.05
CA TYR A 55 -3.54 10.85 -20.98
C TYR A 55 -3.81 10.45 -22.45
N ASP A 56 -3.53 9.21 -22.83
CA ASP A 56 -3.79 8.69 -24.18
C ASP A 56 -5.27 8.73 -24.54
N ILE A 57 -6.13 8.25 -23.62
CA ILE A 57 -7.59 8.27 -23.78
C ILE A 57 -8.08 9.70 -24.02
N ALA A 58 -7.61 10.67 -23.24
CA ALA A 58 -8.01 12.07 -23.39
C ALA A 58 -7.63 12.67 -24.75
N HIS A 59 -6.53 12.21 -25.37
CA HIS A 59 -6.09 12.69 -26.69
C HIS A 59 -6.75 11.96 -27.86
N GLN A 60 -7.35 10.80 -27.62
CA GLN A 60 -7.94 9.95 -28.65
C GLN A 60 -9.48 9.96 -28.62
N ALA A 61 -10.07 10.37 -27.50
CA ALA A 61 -11.51 10.44 -27.29
C ALA A 61 -12.18 11.49 -28.20
N PRO A 62 -13.07 11.07 -29.12
CA PRO A 62 -13.89 12.00 -29.89
C PRO A 62 -14.75 12.84 -28.94
N ASP A 63 -14.76 14.16 -29.13
CA ASP A 63 -15.50 15.12 -28.31
C ASP A 63 -15.22 15.02 -26.79
N GLY A 64 -14.05 14.47 -26.42
CA GLY A 64 -13.66 14.27 -25.03
C GLY A 64 -14.39 13.12 -24.32
N GLN A 65 -15.12 12.27 -25.06
CA GLN A 65 -15.86 11.15 -24.49
C GLN A 65 -15.11 9.82 -24.68
N PRO A 66 -14.64 9.17 -23.60
CA PRO A 66 -13.96 7.87 -23.70
C PRO A 66 -14.95 6.75 -24.06
N SER A 67 -14.44 5.72 -24.74
CA SER A 67 -15.23 4.51 -25.02
C SER A 67 -15.42 3.65 -23.77
N GLU A 68 -16.38 2.73 -23.81
CA GLU A 68 -16.55 1.73 -22.74
C GLU A 68 -15.27 0.89 -22.54
N SER A 69 -14.57 0.55 -23.62
CA SER A 69 -13.28 -0.15 -23.57
C SER A 69 -12.18 0.66 -22.88
N ASP A 70 -12.14 1.98 -23.10
CA ASP A 70 -11.20 2.88 -22.44
C ASP A 70 -11.46 2.91 -20.93
N ILE A 71 -12.73 3.08 -20.54
CA ILE A 71 -13.13 3.07 -19.12
C ILE A 71 -12.82 1.73 -18.47
N LYS A 72 -13.08 0.61 -19.14
CA LYS A 72 -12.77 -0.72 -18.63
C LYS A 72 -11.27 -0.91 -18.42
N ARG A 73 -10.45 -0.55 -19.41
CA ARG A 73 -8.98 -0.61 -19.31
C ARG A 73 -8.47 0.28 -18.17
N LEU A 74 -8.93 1.52 -18.12
CA LEU A 74 -8.51 2.50 -17.13
C LEU A 74 -8.89 2.07 -15.70
N THR A 75 -10.07 1.46 -15.53
CA THR A 75 -10.53 0.91 -14.25
C THR A 75 -9.64 -0.23 -13.77
N GLY A 76 -9.24 -1.15 -14.67
CA GLY A 76 -8.31 -2.22 -14.33
C GLY A 76 -6.94 -1.70 -13.87
N LEU A 77 -6.40 -0.72 -14.59
CA LEU A 77 -5.13 -0.06 -14.21
C LEU A 77 -5.24 0.67 -12.87
N ARG A 78 -6.35 1.37 -12.63
CA ARG A 78 -6.61 2.05 -11.36
C ARG A 78 -6.66 1.07 -10.20
N LEU A 79 -7.36 -0.06 -10.36
CA LEU A 79 -7.45 -1.08 -9.32
C LEU A 79 -6.07 -1.61 -8.94
N VAL A 80 -5.24 -1.99 -9.93
CA VAL A 80 -3.87 -2.45 -9.68
C VAL A 80 -3.05 -1.37 -8.97
N TYR A 81 -3.11 -0.13 -9.44
CA TYR A 81 -2.40 0.98 -8.81
C TYR A 81 -2.83 1.21 -7.36
N GLU A 82 -4.13 1.28 -7.08
CA GLU A 82 -4.68 1.50 -5.75
C GLU A 82 -4.32 0.37 -4.78
N GLU A 83 -4.39 -0.88 -5.22
CA GLU A 83 -4.02 -2.02 -4.37
C GLU A 83 -2.53 -2.05 -4.05
N LEU A 84 -1.66 -1.71 -5.01
CA LEU A 84 -0.23 -1.60 -4.76
C LEU A 84 0.10 -0.44 -3.80
N VAL A 85 -0.59 0.70 -3.92
CA VAL A 85 -0.43 1.82 -2.98
C VAL A 85 -0.82 1.39 -1.56
N LYS A 86 -2.01 0.80 -1.39
CA LYS A 86 -2.46 0.32 -0.08
C LYS A 86 -1.52 -0.72 0.51
N GLY A 87 -1.03 -1.66 -0.30
CA GLY A 87 -0.06 -2.65 0.13
C GLY A 87 1.26 -2.00 0.60
N SER A 88 1.77 -1.01 -0.14
CA SER A 88 2.99 -0.29 0.26
C SER A 88 2.80 0.53 1.55
N GLN A 89 1.63 1.13 1.76
CA GLN A 89 1.30 1.87 2.99
C GLN A 89 1.13 0.93 4.19
N ALA A 90 0.58 -0.28 3.98
CA ALA A 90 0.51 -1.30 5.02
C ALA A 90 1.91 -1.74 5.45
N LEU A 91 2.86 -1.85 4.51
CA LEU A 91 4.26 -2.15 4.82
C LEU A 91 4.93 -1.01 5.60
N GLU A 92 4.74 0.25 5.18
CA GLU A 92 5.20 1.43 5.91
C GLU A 92 4.65 1.44 7.34
N THR A 93 3.35 1.21 7.51
CA THR A 93 2.70 1.13 8.83
C THR A 93 3.31 0.03 9.69
N ALA A 94 3.60 -1.15 9.12
CA ALA A 94 4.21 -2.24 9.86
C ALA A 94 5.62 -1.90 10.34
N ILE A 95 6.38 -1.12 9.58
CA ILE A 95 7.69 -0.60 9.97
C ILE A 95 7.55 0.47 11.07
N GLU A 96 6.69 1.46 10.87
CA GLU A 96 6.44 2.55 11.84
C GLU A 96 5.96 2.04 13.20
N ARG A 97 5.17 0.97 13.20
CA ARG A 97 4.62 0.34 14.41
C ARG A 97 5.57 -0.70 15.01
N GLU A 98 6.75 -0.88 14.44
CA GLU A 98 7.78 -1.83 14.87
C GLU A 98 7.28 -3.29 14.86
N TYR A 99 6.36 -3.61 13.93
CA TYR A 99 5.97 -4.99 13.62
C TYR A 99 7.01 -5.68 12.72
N LEU A 100 7.79 -4.88 12.00
CA LEU A 100 8.85 -5.28 11.09
C LEU A 100 10.14 -4.52 11.39
N ASP A 101 11.22 -5.27 11.61
CA ASP A 101 12.55 -4.71 11.82
C ASP A 101 13.21 -4.46 10.45
N VAL A 102 13.62 -3.21 10.17
CA VAL A 102 14.30 -2.86 8.92
C VAL A 102 15.68 -2.30 9.21
N SER A 103 16.68 -2.96 8.63
CA SER A 103 18.07 -2.54 8.69
C SER A 103 18.41 -1.59 7.54
N ARG A 104 19.41 -0.73 7.76
CA ARG A 104 19.93 0.17 6.72
C ARG A 104 20.68 -0.59 5.64
#